data_AF-A0A2E7JGG7-F1
#
_entry.id   AF-A0A2E7JGG7-F1
#
_cell.length_a   1.000
_cell.length_b   1.000
_cell.length_c   1.000
_cell.angle_alpha   90.00
_cell.angle_beta   90.00
_cell.angle_gamma   90.00
#
_symmetry.space_group_name_H-M   'P 1'
#
loop_
_entity.id
_entity.type
_entity.pdbx_description
1 polymer ?
#
loop_
_entity_poly.entity_id
_entity_poly.type
_entity_poly.pdbx_seq_one_letter_code
_entity_poly.pdbx_strand_id
1 'polypeptide(L)'
;MEDEKEFDLSEGQRISLLERTVSFNRKVVIVLVVLSVVGLSALSTLGIVSLLKEDVAYAKAAELELVKKENEALRIQMAAFEKSLVQYRMIMDTSQASGFKEILLDQEQSYQTHLSALKQGMRDLAKMMPGSRTWLEMYDEQMDIALEESRQRVQKLAAIQTSELRKKPAATSP
;
A
#
# COMPACT_ATOMS: atom_id res chain seq x y z
N MET A 1 -10.70 95.56 62.46
CA MET A 1 -9.40 94.97 62.81
C MET A 1 -9.70 93.51 63.14
N GLU A 2 -9.40 92.51 62.32
CA GLU A 2 -8.47 92.35 61.19
C GLU A 2 -9.09 91.28 60.27
N ASP A 3 -9.47 91.65 59.04
CA ASP A 3 -8.73 91.45 57.79
C ASP A 3 -8.97 90.05 57.17
N GLU A 4 -10.02 90.00 56.34
CA GLU A 4 -10.17 89.05 55.25
C GLU A 4 -8.94 89.11 54.34
N LYS A 5 -8.10 88.08 54.35
CA LYS A 5 -7.04 87.92 53.34
C LYS A 5 -7.52 86.97 52.25
N GLU A 6 -8.29 87.56 51.35
CA GLU A 6 -8.53 87.07 50.00
C GLU A 6 -7.17 87.10 49.25
N PHE A 7 -6.41 86.00 49.34
CA PHE A 7 -5.23 85.80 48.50
C PHE A 7 -5.69 85.37 47.11
N ASP A 8 -6.14 86.34 46.31
CA ASP A 8 -6.38 86.14 44.89
C ASP A 8 -5.02 85.98 44.20
N LEU A 9 -4.67 84.74 43.87
CA LEU A 9 -3.38 84.36 43.26
C LEU A 9 -3.13 85.18 41.97
N SER A 10 -2.01 85.89 41.91
CA SER A 10 -1.58 86.71 40.76
C SER A 10 -1.62 85.93 39.45
N GLU A 11 -2.13 86.54 38.37
CA GLU A 11 -2.32 85.89 37.05
C GLU A 11 -1.06 85.20 36.52
N GLY A 12 0.14 85.73 36.79
CA GLY A 12 1.41 85.11 36.43
C GLY A 12 1.71 83.80 37.18
N GLN A 13 1.26 83.70 38.44
CA GLN A 13 1.36 82.46 39.21
C GLN A 13 0.38 81.41 38.68
N ARG A 14 -0.83 81.82 38.24
CA ARG A 14 -1.80 80.91 37.60
C ARG A 14 -1.26 80.35 36.28
N ILE A 15 -0.68 81.20 35.42
CA ILE A 15 -0.12 80.78 34.14
C ILE A 15 1.05 79.79 34.34
N SER A 16 1.96 80.05 35.29
CA SER A 16 3.09 79.14 35.58
C SER A 16 2.66 77.80 36.19
N LEU A 17 1.59 77.78 37.02
CA LEU A 17 1.02 76.55 37.57
C LEU A 17 0.29 75.76 36.49
N LEU A 18 -0.45 76.44 35.60
CA LEU A 18 -1.12 75.83 34.45
C LEU A 18 -0.09 75.26 33.46
N GLU A 19 1.00 75.97 33.16
CA GLU A 19 2.07 75.49 32.28
C GLU A 19 2.80 74.26 32.88
N ARG A 20 3.06 74.26 34.18
CA ARG A 20 3.63 73.09 34.88
C ARG A 20 2.68 71.89 34.88
N THR A 21 1.38 72.13 35.04
CA THR A 21 0.34 71.08 35.05
C THR A 21 0.09 70.52 33.65
N VAL A 22 0.04 71.37 32.62
CA VAL A 22 -0.11 70.97 31.22
C VAL A 22 1.11 70.22 30.71
N SER A 23 2.33 70.67 31.05
CA SER A 23 3.57 69.96 30.69
C SER A 23 3.73 68.63 31.42
N PHE A 24 3.25 68.51 32.67
CA PHE A 24 3.17 67.25 33.39
C PHE A 24 2.16 66.29 32.75
N ASN A 25 0.93 66.75 32.47
CA ASN A 25 -0.10 65.95 31.79
C ASN A 25 0.37 65.47 30.41
N ARG A 26 1.06 66.31 29.64
CA ARG A 26 1.62 65.93 28.34
C ARG A 26 2.63 64.79 28.47
N LYS A 27 3.51 64.83 29.49
CA LYS A 27 4.48 63.75 29.74
C LYS A 27 3.78 62.46 30.16
N VAL A 28 2.78 62.53 31.04
CA VAL A 28 1.98 61.37 31.46
C VAL A 28 1.27 60.73 30.27
N VAL A 29 0.65 61.54 29.39
CA VAL A 29 -0.01 61.05 28.16
C VAL A 29 0.99 60.37 27.23
N ILE A 30 2.18 60.95 27.02
CA ILE A 30 3.22 60.33 26.17
C ILE A 30 3.66 58.98 26.74
N VAL A 31 3.88 58.88 28.06
CA VAL A 31 4.25 57.62 28.71
C VAL A 31 3.14 56.58 28.57
N LEU A 32 1.88 56.98 28.75
CA LEU A 32 0.72 56.10 28.57
C LEU A 32 0.61 55.57 27.13
N VAL A 33 0.82 56.45 26.14
CA VAL A 33 0.81 56.08 24.73
C VAL A 33 1.92 55.08 24.42
N VAL A 34 3.15 55.33 24.89
CA VAL A 34 4.28 54.41 24.67
C VAL A 34 4.00 53.04 25.31
N LEU A 35 3.49 53.01 26.55
CA LEU A 35 3.11 51.76 27.22
C LEU A 35 2.01 51.01 26.47
N SER A 36 1.00 51.72 25.97
CA SER A 36 -0.09 51.10 25.22
C SER A 36 0.37 50.52 23.88
N VAL A 37 1.29 51.20 23.15
CA VAL A 37 1.84 50.68 21.89
C VAL A 37 2.67 49.41 22.12
N VAL A 38 3.53 49.40 23.15
CA VAL A 38 4.33 48.23 23.50
C VAL A 38 3.44 47.07 23.95
N GLY A 39 2.43 47.36 24.78
CA GLY A 39 1.46 46.37 25.25
C GLY A 39 0.68 45.75 24.09
N LEU A 40 0.15 46.57 23.17
CA LEU A 40 -0.57 46.08 21.99
C LEU A 40 0.33 45.28 21.06
N SER A 41 1.59 45.68 20.87
CA SER A 41 2.54 44.94 20.05
C SER A 41 2.85 43.56 20.65
N ALA A 42 3.10 43.48 21.96
CA ALA A 42 3.36 42.22 22.64
C ALA A 42 2.14 41.28 22.58
N LEU A 43 0.95 41.82 22.84
CA LEU A 43 -0.30 41.05 22.77
C LEU A 43 -0.61 40.57 21.36
N SER A 44 -0.36 41.40 20.34
CA SER A 44 -0.53 41.01 18.93
C SER A 44 0.42 39.86 18.57
N THR A 45 1.69 39.94 18.97
CA THR A 45 2.67 38.86 18.72
C THR A 45 2.25 37.57 19.41
N LEU A 46 1.82 37.63 20.67
CA LEU A 46 1.32 36.45 21.40
C LEU A 46 0.06 35.87 20.78
N GLY A 47 -0.87 36.72 20.32
CA GLY A 47 -2.09 36.30 19.64
C GLY A 47 -1.82 35.61 18.31
N ILE A 48 -0.93 36.16 17.49
CA ILE A 48 -0.51 35.57 16.22
C ILE A 48 0.17 34.21 16.45
N VAL A 49 1.11 34.14 17.41
CA VAL A 49 1.77 32.86 17.76
C VAL A 49 0.76 31.84 18.27
N SER A 50 -0.24 32.25 19.05
CA SER A 50 -1.29 31.34 19.53
C SER A 50 -2.23 30.87 18.42
N LEU A 51 -2.46 31.68 17.37
CA LEU A 51 -3.30 31.34 16.23
C LEU A 51 -2.59 30.47 15.19
N LEU A 52 -1.28 30.64 15.02
CA LEU A 52 -0.46 29.85 14.08
C LEU A 52 0.13 28.59 14.69
N LYS A 53 0.01 28.39 16.01
CA LYS A 53 0.42 27.14 16.65
C LYS A 53 -0.60 26.07 16.26
N GLU A 54 -0.28 25.28 15.23
CA GLU A 54 -0.97 24.01 15.01
C GLU A 54 -0.90 23.20 16.30
N ASP A 55 -2.00 22.58 16.70
CA ASP A 55 -2.05 21.56 17.75
C ASP A 55 -1.31 20.32 17.26
N VAL A 56 0.02 20.43 17.10
CA VAL A 56 0.91 19.28 16.97
C VAL A 56 0.94 18.62 18.34
N ALA A 57 0.01 17.70 18.53
CA ALA A 57 0.08 16.71 19.58
C ALA A 57 1.36 15.88 19.35
N TYR A 58 2.43 16.23 20.07
CA TYR A 58 3.61 15.37 20.13
C TYR A 58 3.15 14.02 20.68
N ALA A 59 3.26 12.97 19.85
CA ALA A 59 2.92 11.61 20.26
C ALA A 59 3.60 11.33 21.61
N LYS A 60 2.79 10.97 22.61
CA LYS A 60 3.33 10.68 23.94
C LYS A 60 4.36 9.55 23.78
N ALA A 61 5.44 9.56 24.57
CA ALA A 61 6.45 8.50 24.50
C ALA A 61 5.84 7.08 24.57
N ALA A 62 4.74 6.93 25.32
CA ALA A 62 3.95 5.70 25.40
C ALA A 62 3.23 5.31 24.09
N GLU A 63 2.73 6.27 23.30
CA GLU A 63 2.10 6.01 22.00
C GLU A 63 3.16 5.61 20.97
N LEU A 64 4.34 6.25 21.00
CA LEU A 64 5.46 5.87 20.15
C LEU A 64 5.95 4.45 20.46
N GLU A 65 6.01 4.08 21.73
CA GLU A 65 6.39 2.73 22.17
C GLU A 65 5.35 1.68 21.74
N LEU A 66 4.06 2.01 21.86
CA LEU A 66 2.96 1.17 21.41
C LEU A 66 3.01 0.94 19.89
N VAL A 67 3.18 2.01 19.10
CA VAL A 67 3.28 1.93 17.63
C VAL A 67 4.51 1.13 17.19
N LYS A 68 5.64 1.25 17.90
CA LYS A 68 6.83 0.42 17.65
C LYS A 68 6.55 -1.05 17.92
N LYS A 69 5.90 -1.37 19.04
CA LYS A 69 5.53 -2.73 19.41
C LYS A 69 4.54 -3.35 18.42
N GLU A 70 3.56 -2.59 17.96
CA GLU A 70 2.63 -3.02 16.90
C GLU A 70 3.36 -3.27 15.58
N ASN A 71 4.31 -2.40 15.20
CA ASN A 71 5.13 -2.60 14.01
C ASN A 71 5.99 -3.87 14.10
N GLU A 72 6.58 -4.15 15.26
CA GLU A 72 7.33 -5.39 15.47
C GLU A 72 6.43 -6.62 15.40
N ALA A 73 5.25 -6.57 16.03
CA ALA A 73 4.26 -7.64 15.95
C ALA A 73 3.78 -7.87 14.51
N LEU A 74 3.54 -6.80 13.74
CA LEU A 74 3.17 -6.87 12.34
C LEU A 74 4.30 -7.45 11.48
N ARG A 75 5.55 -7.08 11.73
CA ARG A 75 6.72 -7.66 11.04
C ARG A 75 6.85 -9.15 11.31
N ILE A 76 6.63 -9.58 12.55
CA ILE A 76 6.64 -11.00 12.93
C ILE A 76 5.50 -11.74 12.22
N GLN A 77 4.30 -11.16 12.18
CA GLN A 77 3.16 -11.76 11.46
C GLN A 77 3.41 -11.85 9.95
N MET A 78 3.99 -10.82 9.34
CA MET A 78 4.37 -10.84 7.92
C MET A 78 5.40 -11.93 7.62
N ALA A 79 6.43 -12.08 8.45
CA ALA A 79 7.43 -13.13 8.30
C ALA A 79 6.83 -14.54 8.46
N ALA A 80 5.92 -14.71 9.43
CA ALA A 80 5.20 -15.98 9.62
C ALA A 80 4.29 -16.30 8.43
N PHE A 81 3.59 -15.29 7.89
CA PHE A 81 2.74 -15.42 6.72
C PHE A 81 3.55 -15.79 5.47
N GLU A 82 4.68 -15.13 5.22
CA GLU A 82 5.58 -15.44 4.11
C GLU A 82 6.09 -16.89 4.18
N LYS A 83 6.48 -17.34 5.38
CA LYS A 83 6.89 -18.74 5.61
C LYS A 83 5.77 -19.73 5.30
N SER A 84 4.53 -19.43 5.68
CA SER A 84 3.37 -20.26 5.36
C SER A 84 3.11 -20.35 3.86
N LEU A 85 3.27 -19.25 3.10
CA LEU A 85 3.12 -19.25 1.65
C LEU A 85 4.18 -20.11 0.95
N VAL A 86 5.43 -20.04 1.41
CA VAL A 86 6.50 -20.93 0.91
C VAL A 86 6.17 -22.39 1.21
N GLN A 87 5.62 -22.68 2.39
CA GLN A 87 5.21 -24.03 2.76
C GLN A 87 4.02 -24.52 1.92
N TYR A 88 2.98 -23.70 1.70
CA TYR A 88 1.86 -24.06 0.82
C TYR A 88 2.32 -24.28 -0.61
N ARG A 89 3.26 -23.45 -1.09
CA ARG A 89 3.84 -23.61 -2.41
C ARG A 89 4.69 -24.87 -2.52
N MET A 90 5.52 -25.16 -1.53
CA MET A 90 6.27 -26.41 -1.47
C MET A 90 5.33 -27.61 -1.39
N ILE A 91 4.26 -27.55 -0.61
CA ILE A 91 3.23 -28.60 -0.56
C ILE A 91 2.54 -28.70 -1.92
N MET A 92 2.21 -27.62 -2.61
CA MET A 92 1.63 -27.66 -3.97
C MET A 92 2.62 -28.25 -5.00
N ASP A 93 3.88 -27.83 -4.95
CA ASP A 93 4.96 -28.28 -5.83
C ASP A 93 5.29 -29.77 -5.61
N THR A 94 5.24 -30.23 -4.35
CA THR A 94 5.46 -31.63 -3.95
C THR A 94 4.19 -32.47 -3.92
N SER A 95 3.00 -31.86 -3.96
CA SER A 95 1.76 -32.60 -3.88
C SER A 95 1.44 -33.17 -5.24
N GLN A 96 0.96 -34.41 -5.15
CA GLN A 96 0.31 -35.29 -6.11
C GLN A 96 -0.11 -34.68 -7.45
N ALA A 97 -0.53 -33.41 -7.56
CA ALA A 97 -0.91 -32.77 -8.81
C ALA A 97 0.19 -32.78 -9.89
N SER A 98 1.43 -32.40 -9.57
CA SER A 98 2.54 -32.43 -10.55
C SER A 98 2.93 -33.87 -10.92
N GLY A 99 3.00 -34.77 -9.94
CA GLY A 99 3.26 -36.20 -10.21
C GLY A 99 2.13 -36.90 -10.98
N PHE A 100 0.88 -36.55 -10.69
CA PHE A 100 -0.30 -37.06 -11.40
C PHE A 100 -0.37 -36.53 -12.82
N LYS A 101 0.02 -35.26 -13.05
CA LYS A 101 0.19 -34.72 -14.40
C LYS A 101 1.22 -35.53 -15.20
N GLU A 102 2.37 -35.84 -14.63
CA GLU A 102 3.38 -36.69 -15.27
C GLU A 102 2.83 -38.09 -15.59
N ILE A 103 2.12 -38.73 -14.66
CA ILE A 103 1.47 -40.03 -14.89
C ILE A 103 0.46 -39.96 -16.03
N LEU A 104 -0.38 -38.91 -16.10
CA LEU A 104 -1.35 -38.75 -17.18
C LEU A 104 -0.67 -38.49 -18.53
N LEU A 105 0.43 -37.73 -18.55
CA LEU A 105 1.21 -37.51 -19.78
C LEU A 105 1.84 -38.83 -20.27
N ASP A 106 2.43 -39.62 -19.37
CA ASP A 106 2.99 -40.93 -19.70
C ASP A 106 1.91 -41.92 -20.19
N GLN A 107 0.74 -41.92 -19.55
CA GLN A 107 -0.42 -42.72 -19.98
C GLN A 107 -0.86 -42.35 -21.40
N GLU A 108 -0.92 -41.06 -21.73
CA GLU A 108 -1.32 -40.60 -23.06
C GLU A 108 -0.27 -40.96 -24.13
N GLN A 109 1.02 -40.89 -23.79
CA GLN A 109 2.10 -41.34 -24.68
C GLN A 109 2.05 -42.85 -24.94
N SER A 110 1.78 -43.64 -23.89
CA SER A 110 1.57 -45.08 -23.99
C SER A 110 0.36 -45.40 -24.87
N TYR A 111 -0.76 -44.72 -24.67
CA TYR A 111 -1.97 -44.85 -25.49
C TYR A 111 -1.69 -44.63 -26.98
N GLN A 112 -0.96 -43.56 -27.35
CA GLN A 112 -0.59 -43.30 -28.74
C GLN A 112 0.27 -44.41 -29.35
N THR A 113 1.23 -44.92 -28.56
CA THR A 113 2.11 -46.02 -28.98
C THR A 113 1.30 -47.29 -29.24
N HIS A 114 0.41 -47.65 -28.32
CA HIS A 114 -0.46 -48.82 -28.45
C HIS A 114 -1.42 -48.71 -29.63
N LEU A 115 -2.09 -47.57 -29.81
CA LEU A 115 -2.99 -47.34 -30.94
C LEU A 115 -2.25 -47.38 -32.27
N SER A 116 -1.06 -46.79 -32.36
CA SER A 116 -0.26 -46.81 -33.57
C SER A 116 0.18 -48.22 -33.94
N ALA A 117 0.60 -49.02 -32.96
CA ALA A 117 0.93 -50.43 -33.15
C ALA A 117 -0.29 -51.25 -33.58
N LEU A 118 -1.45 -51.03 -32.95
CA LEU A 118 -2.71 -51.67 -33.34
C LEU A 118 -3.10 -51.30 -34.77
N LYS A 119 -2.95 -50.03 -35.17
CA LYS A 119 -3.28 -49.51 -36.50
C LYS A 119 -2.43 -50.21 -37.55
N GLN A 120 -1.13 -50.33 -37.28
CA GLN A 120 -0.21 -51.06 -38.14
C GLN A 120 -0.58 -52.55 -38.25
N GLY A 121 -0.85 -53.20 -37.11
CA GLY A 121 -1.26 -54.60 -37.09
C GLY A 121 -2.55 -54.85 -37.89
N MET A 122 -3.54 -53.97 -37.76
CA MET A 122 -4.79 -54.03 -38.52
C MET A 122 -4.56 -53.89 -40.03
N ARG A 123 -3.69 -52.96 -40.45
CA ARG A 123 -3.30 -52.80 -41.85
C ARG A 123 -2.62 -54.04 -42.41
N ASP A 124 -1.76 -54.67 -41.62
CA ASP A 124 -1.06 -55.89 -42.04
C ASP A 124 -2.00 -57.10 -42.10
N LEU A 125 -2.94 -57.23 -41.14
CA LEU A 125 -4.01 -58.23 -41.19
C LEU A 125 -4.96 -58.03 -42.38
N ALA A 126 -5.31 -56.79 -42.69
CA ALA A 126 -6.19 -56.49 -43.81
C ALA A 126 -5.58 -56.93 -45.15
N LYS A 127 -4.25 -56.84 -45.33
CA LYS A 127 -3.58 -57.36 -46.53
C LYS A 127 -3.71 -58.88 -46.69
N MET A 128 -3.93 -59.62 -45.59
CA MET A 128 -4.01 -61.08 -45.58
C MET A 128 -5.46 -61.60 -45.71
N MET A 129 -6.47 -60.75 -45.53
CA MET A 129 -7.88 -61.14 -45.47
C MET A 129 -8.68 -60.54 -46.64
N PRO A 130 -9.34 -61.35 -47.50
CA PRO A 130 -10.21 -60.85 -48.56
C PRO A 130 -11.42 -60.08 -47.99
N GLY A 131 -11.82 -58.98 -48.65
CA GLY A 131 -12.96 -58.16 -48.21
C GLY A 131 -12.66 -57.24 -47.02
N SER A 132 -11.40 -57.15 -46.61
CA SER A 132 -11.00 -56.41 -45.40
C SER A 132 -10.93 -54.89 -45.54
N ARG A 133 -11.07 -54.35 -46.75
CA ARG A 133 -10.86 -52.92 -47.02
C ARG A 133 -11.85 -52.02 -46.30
N THR A 134 -13.13 -52.41 -46.27
CA THR A 134 -14.18 -51.56 -45.73
C THR A 134 -14.09 -51.42 -44.20
N TRP A 135 -13.80 -52.50 -43.47
CA TRP A 135 -13.57 -52.38 -42.02
C TRP A 135 -12.25 -51.66 -41.74
N LEU A 136 -11.20 -51.92 -42.53
CA LEU A 136 -9.94 -51.19 -42.38
C LEU A 136 -10.16 -49.69 -42.51
N GLU A 137 -10.84 -49.21 -43.56
CA GLU A 137 -11.12 -47.78 -43.75
C GLU A 137 -11.89 -47.18 -42.57
N MET A 138 -12.97 -47.83 -42.12
CA MET A 138 -13.77 -47.34 -40.99
C MET A 138 -12.95 -47.25 -39.69
N TYR A 139 -12.16 -48.28 -39.37
CA TYR A 139 -11.39 -48.28 -38.14
C TYR A 139 -10.13 -47.40 -38.23
N ASP A 140 -9.49 -47.28 -39.40
CA ASP A 140 -8.32 -46.42 -39.61
C ASP A 140 -8.68 -44.95 -39.31
N GLU A 141 -9.84 -44.50 -39.78
CA GLU A 141 -10.38 -43.15 -39.49
C GLU A 141 -10.64 -42.95 -37.99
N GLN A 142 -11.32 -43.91 -37.33
CA GLN A 142 -11.60 -43.82 -35.89
C GLN A 142 -10.32 -43.78 -35.05
N MET A 143 -9.30 -44.54 -35.44
CA MET A 143 -8.00 -44.55 -34.77
C MET A 143 -7.24 -43.25 -35.00
N ASP A 144 -7.34 -42.64 -36.18
CA ASP A 144 -6.75 -41.32 -36.45
C ASP A 144 -7.40 -40.22 -35.60
N ILE A 145 -8.73 -40.24 -35.48
CA ILE A 145 -9.45 -39.33 -34.58
C ILE A 145 -8.97 -39.53 -33.14
N ALA A 146 -8.90 -40.77 -32.66
CA ALA A 146 -8.47 -41.08 -31.29
C ALA A 146 -7.02 -40.65 -31.01
N LEU A 147 -6.11 -40.81 -31.98
CA LEU A 147 -4.73 -40.34 -31.90
C LEU A 147 -4.64 -38.81 -31.88
N GLU A 148 -5.48 -38.13 -32.65
CA GLU A 148 -5.50 -36.67 -32.67
C GLU A 148 -6.06 -36.10 -31.36
N GLU A 149 -7.16 -36.65 -30.87
CA GLU A 149 -7.70 -36.29 -29.56
C GLU A 149 -6.70 -36.54 -28.43
N SER A 150 -5.94 -37.64 -28.52
CA SER A 150 -4.84 -37.95 -27.62
C SER A 150 -3.77 -36.86 -27.59
N ARG A 151 -3.30 -36.41 -28.76
CA ARG A 151 -2.34 -35.30 -28.87
C ARG A 151 -2.90 -34.00 -28.31
N GLN A 152 -4.18 -33.72 -28.52
CA GLN A 152 -4.84 -32.57 -27.93
C GLN A 152 -4.91 -32.66 -26.40
N ARG A 153 -5.15 -33.86 -25.84
CA ARG A 153 -5.09 -34.09 -24.38
C ARG A 153 -3.68 -33.86 -23.85
N VAL A 154 -2.63 -34.31 -24.53
CA VAL A 154 -1.23 -33.99 -24.17
C VAL A 154 -1.00 -32.49 -24.13
N GLN A 155 -1.42 -31.74 -25.16
CA GLN A 155 -1.25 -30.29 -25.19
C GLN A 155 -2.00 -29.60 -24.05
N LYS A 156 -3.24 -30.02 -23.77
CA LYS A 156 -4.04 -29.51 -22.64
C LYS A 156 -3.36 -29.81 -21.31
N LEU A 157 -2.92 -31.05 -21.07
CA LEU A 157 -2.23 -31.46 -19.85
C LEU A 157 -0.90 -30.71 -19.69
N ALA A 158 -0.12 -30.54 -20.75
CA ALA A 158 1.14 -29.81 -20.73
C ALA A 158 0.91 -28.33 -20.34
N ALA A 159 -0.15 -27.71 -20.84
CA ALA A 159 -0.53 -26.33 -20.55
C ALA A 159 -1.07 -26.11 -19.12
N ILE A 160 -1.51 -27.16 -18.41
CA ILE A 160 -1.90 -27.05 -17.01
C ILE A 160 -0.67 -26.67 -16.20
N GLN A 161 -0.68 -25.46 -15.65
CA GLN A 161 0.36 -25.01 -14.73
C GLN A 161 0.15 -25.69 -13.38
N THR A 162 1.02 -26.63 -13.03
CA THR A 162 1.01 -27.27 -11.71
C THR A 162 1.95 -26.58 -10.71
N SER A 163 2.72 -25.55 -11.11
CA SER A 163 3.63 -24.82 -10.19
C SER A 163 4.25 -23.48 -10.65
N GLU A 164 3.85 -22.85 -11.77
CA GLU A 164 4.61 -21.68 -12.29
C GLU A 164 4.06 -20.29 -11.92
N LEU A 165 4.68 -19.73 -10.88
CA LEU A 165 5.22 -18.36 -10.82
C LEU A 165 4.91 -17.40 -11.98
N ARG A 166 4.07 -16.40 -11.71
CA ARG A 166 4.32 -15.07 -12.28
C ARG A 166 5.62 -14.54 -11.67
N LYS A 167 6.73 -14.73 -12.37
CA LYS A 167 7.95 -13.94 -12.20
C LYS A 167 7.52 -12.46 -12.29
N LYS A 168 7.34 -11.79 -11.13
CA LYS A 168 7.13 -10.34 -11.10
C LYS A 168 8.35 -9.74 -11.82
N PRO A 169 8.19 -8.93 -12.87
CA PRO A 169 9.33 -8.23 -13.44
C PRO A 169 9.96 -7.44 -12.30
N ALA A 170 11.28 -7.57 -12.14
CA ALA A 170 12.04 -6.82 -11.16
C ALA A 170 11.60 -5.36 -11.24
N ALA A 171 10.98 -4.86 -10.16
CA ALA A 171 10.69 -3.46 -10.05
C ALA A 171 12.05 -2.76 -10.04
N THR A 172 12.43 -2.19 -11.18
CA THR A 172 13.44 -1.15 -11.27
C THR A 172 13.04 -0.06 -10.27
N SER A 173 13.76 -0.01 -9.15
CA SER A 173 13.64 1.10 -8.21
C SER A 173 14.58 2.22 -8.69
N PRO A 174 14.15 3.49 -8.60
CA PRO A 174 14.94 4.67 -8.92
C PRO A 174 16.08 4.92 -7.92
#